data_AF-A0A9X0PH28-F1
#
_entry.id   AF-A0A9X0PH28-F1
#
_cell.length_a   1.000
_cell.length_b   1.000
_cell.length_c   1.000
_cell.angle_alpha   90.00
_cell.angle_beta   90.00
_cell.angle_gamma   90.00
#
_symmetry.space_group_name_H-M   'P 1'
#
loop_
_entity.id
_entity.type
_entity.pdbx_description
1 polymer ?
#
loop_
_entity_poly.entity_id
_entity_poly.type
_entity_poly.pdbx_seq_one_letter_code
_entity_poly.pdbx_strand_id
1 'polypeptide(L)' 'KKGFHFSENDNPWACEDWIYQVEESNNNKAVFYGYDANLFPLPKFSEVNKGHRERVIKKALKHFEGHEGEVWFDDVRIK' A
#
# COMPACT_ATOMS: atom_id res chain seq x y z
N LYS A 1 4.96 -5.37 12.48
CA LYS A 1 4.75 -5.25 11.01
C LYS A 1 4.29 -3.81 10.77
N LYS A 2 4.98 -3.04 9.94
CA LYS A 2 4.70 -1.60 9.76
C LYS A 2 3.74 -1.44 8.58
N GLY A 3 2.60 -0.78 8.80
CA GLY A 3 1.73 -0.31 7.72
C GLY A 3 2.41 0.77 6.89
N PHE A 4 1.82 1.12 5.76
CA PHE A 4 2.33 2.17 4.89
C PHE A 4 1.30 3.29 4.75
N HIS A 5 1.70 4.52 5.04
CA HIS A 5 0.86 5.70 4.89
C HIS A 5 1.29 6.48 3.66
N PHE A 6 0.32 6.83 2.81
CA PHE A 6 0.52 7.70 1.66
C PHE A 6 -0.32 8.96 1.81
N SER A 7 0.31 10.12 1.70
CA SER A 7 -0.36 11.40 1.51
C SER A 7 0.16 12.08 0.24
N GLU A 8 -0.76 12.65 -0.54
CA GLU A 8 -0.38 13.44 -1.72
C GLU A 8 -0.03 14.87 -1.30
N ASN A 9 1.18 15.34 -1.66
CA ASN A 9 1.68 16.67 -1.29
C ASN A 9 1.59 17.01 0.20
N ASP A 10 1.73 15.99 1.07
CA ASP A 10 1.56 16.12 2.52
C ASP A 10 0.18 16.67 2.94
N ASN A 11 -0.83 16.53 2.07
CA ASN A 11 -2.21 16.88 2.37
C ASN A 11 -2.83 15.81 3.28
N PRO A 12 -3.16 16.13 4.54
CA PRO A 12 -3.74 15.17 5.47
C PRO A 12 -5.16 14.74 5.08
N TRP A 13 -5.82 15.46 4.16
CA TRP A 13 -7.18 15.18 3.70
C TRP A 13 -7.24 14.26 2.47
N ALA A 14 -6.10 14.01 1.83
CA ALA A 14 -5.97 13.11 0.67
C ALA A 14 -4.92 12.05 1.01
N CYS A 15 -5.25 11.20 1.97
CA CYS A 15 -4.38 10.15 2.46
C CYS A 15 -4.99 8.75 2.34
N GLU A 16 -4.09 7.78 2.22
CA GLU A 16 -4.39 6.37 2.09
C GLU A 16 -3.54 5.59 3.09
N ASP A 17 -4.18 4.73 3.85
CA ASP A 17 -3.53 3.81 4.77
C ASP A 17 -3.54 2.40 4.21
N TRP A 18 -2.34 1.82 4.10
CA TRP A 18 -2.11 0.47 3.62
C TRP A 18 -1.85 -0.43 4.82
N ILE A 19 -2.88 -1.21 5.18
CA ILE A 19 -2.93 -1.98 6.42
C ILE A 19 -2.56 -3.43 6.13
N TYR A 20 -1.62 -3.95 6.92
CA TYR A 20 -1.11 -5.32 6.80
C TYR A 20 -2.19 -6.37 7.06
N GLN A 21 -2.33 -7.32 6.16
CA GLN A 21 -3.33 -8.39 6.23
C GLN A 21 -2.71 -9.68 6.74
N VAL A 22 -3.05 -10.06 7.97
CA VAL A 22 -2.44 -11.22 8.65
C VAL A 22 -2.74 -12.53 7.93
N GLU A 23 -3.99 -12.71 7.49
CA GLU A 23 -4.46 -13.97 6.87
C GLU A 23 -3.90 -14.17 5.45
N GLU A 24 -3.61 -13.08 4.73
CA GLU A 24 -3.10 -13.10 3.36
C GLU A 24 -1.56 -13.11 3.27
N SER A 25 -0.92 -12.95 4.43
CA SER A 25 0.53 -12.77 4.50
C SER A 25 1.22 -13.93 5.21
N ASN A 26 2.49 -14.12 4.88
CA ASN A 26 3.34 -15.11 5.50
C ASN A 26 4.79 -14.57 5.66
N ASN A 27 5.74 -15.45 5.96
CA ASN A 27 7.13 -15.04 6.20
C ASN A 27 7.82 -14.42 4.97
N ASN A 28 7.37 -14.75 3.75
CA ASN A 28 7.99 -14.30 2.50
C ASN A 28 7.08 -13.39 1.67
N LYS A 29 5.86 -13.10 2.15
CA LYS A 29 4.86 -12.30 1.44
C LYS A 29 4.12 -11.40 2.43
N ALA A 30 4.20 -10.10 2.22
CA ALA A 30 3.43 -9.10 2.93
C ALA A 30 2.34 -8.52 2.02
N VAL A 31 1.08 -8.67 2.42
CA VAL A 31 -0.09 -8.12 1.72
C VAL A 31 -0.67 -6.97 2.53
N PHE A 32 -0.97 -5.87 1.86
CA PHE A 32 -1.58 -4.68 2.43
C PHE A 32 -2.85 -4.31 1.66
N TYR A 33 -3.91 -3.94 2.38
CA TYR A 33 -5.13 -3.41 1.77
C TYR A 33 -5.24 -1.92 2.03
N GLY A 34 -5.70 -1.18 1.00
CA GLY A 34 -5.82 0.27 1.02
C GLY A 34 -7.13 0.74 1.65
N TYR A 35 -7.04 1.75 2.51
CA TYR A 35 -8.18 2.41 3.13
C TYR A 35 -8.01 3.93 3.06
N ASP A 36 -9.13 4.65 3.03
CA ASP A 36 -9.13 6.10 3.21
C ASP A 36 -8.97 6.49 4.69
N ALA A 37 -8.94 7.80 4.96
CA ALA A 37 -8.84 8.36 6.31
C ALA A 37 -9.95 7.94 7.29
N ASN A 38 -11.09 7.47 6.78
CA ASN A 38 -12.23 6.99 7.56
C ASN A 38 -12.26 5.46 7.68
N LEU A 39 -11.17 4.77 7.28
CA LEU A 39 -11.09 3.32 7.18
C LEU A 39 -12.11 2.70 6.22
N PHE A 40 -12.58 3.46 5.24
CA PHE A 40 -13.37 2.92 4.15
C PHE A 40 -12.43 2.26 3.13
N PRO A 41 -12.72 1.03 2.67
CA PRO A 41 -11.84 0.34 1.73
C PRO A 41 -11.75 1.10 0.41
N LEU A 42 -10.53 1.24 -0.10
CA LEU A 42 -10.28 1.77 -1.44
C LEU A 42 -10.64 0.72 -2.51
N PRO A 43 -10.86 1.13 -3.78
CA PRO A 43 -10.88 0.19 -4.89
C PRO A 43 -9.59 -0.63 -4.95
N LYS A 44 -9.66 -1.83 -5.55
CA LYS A 44 -8.48 -2.67 -5.73
C LYS A 44 -7.35 -1.87 -6.38
N PHE A 45 -6.13 -2.05 -5.89
CA PHE A 45 -5.00 -1.28 -6.40
C PHE A 45 -4.76 -1.43 -7.92
N SER A 46 -5.13 -2.56 -8.53
CA SER A 46 -5.09 -2.72 -10.00
C SER A 46 -6.09 -1.82 -10.77
N GLU A 47 -7.18 -1.40 -10.14
CA GLU A 47 -8.25 -0.57 -10.70
C GLU A 47 -8.00 0.94 -10.51
N VAL A 48 -7.11 1.29 -9.57
CA VAL A 48 -6.71 2.67 -9.30
C VAL A 48 -6.02 3.29 -10.51
N ASN A 49 -6.23 4.59 -10.72
CA ASN A 49 -5.62 5.35 -11.80
C ASN A 49 -4.09 5.13 -11.86
N LYS A 50 -3.58 4.82 -13.06
CA LYS A 50 -2.16 4.48 -13.28
C LYS A 50 -1.19 5.51 -12.69
N GLY A 51 -1.44 6.80 -12.91
CA GLY A 51 -0.53 7.85 -12.44
C GLY A 51 -0.49 7.93 -10.92
N HIS A 52 -1.63 7.76 -10.25
CA HIS A 52 -1.70 7.70 -8.79
C HIS A 52 -1.00 6.45 -8.26
N ARG A 53 -1.29 5.28 -8.83
CA ARG A 53 -0.66 4.01 -8.49
C ARG A 53 0.87 4.09 -8.57
N GLU A 54 1.42 4.70 -9.62
CA GLU A 54 2.87 4.89 -9.76
C GLU A 54 3.47 5.75 -8.64
N ARG A 55 2.77 6.78 -8.17
CA ARG A 55 3.21 7.62 -7.03
C ARG A 55 3.22 6.83 -5.73
N VAL A 56 2.17 6.05 -5.48
CA VAL A 56 2.05 5.16 -4.31
C VAL A 56 3.19 4.13 -4.32
N ILE A 57 3.38 3.42 -5.43
CA ILE A 57 4.45 2.41 -5.60
C ILE A 57 5.82 3.03 -5.35
N LYS A 58 6.11 4.21 -5.92
CA LYS A 58 7.41 4.87 -5.74
C LYS A 58 7.71 5.16 -4.25
N LYS A 59 6.71 5.65 -3.48
CA LYS A 59 6.88 5.88 -2.04
C LYS A 59 6.97 4.57 -1.26
N ALA A 60 6.16 3.57 -1.61
CA ALA A 60 6.15 2.27 -0.96
C ALA A 60 7.47 1.50 -1.16
N LEU A 61 8.04 1.50 -2.36
CA LEU A 61 9.33 0.87 -2.66
C LEU A 61 10.46 1.42 -1.77
N LYS A 62 10.47 2.74 -1.52
CA LYS A 62 11.42 3.37 -0.59
C LYS A 62 11.15 2.95 0.86
N HIS A 63 9.87 2.87 1.26
CA HIS A 63 9.50 2.43 2.61
C HIS A 63 9.91 0.98 2.88
N PHE A 64 9.78 0.10 1.88
CA PHE A 64 10.07 -1.34 1.98
C PHE A 64 11.42 -1.75 1.38
N GLU A 65 12.35 -0.82 1.22
CA GLU A 65 13.67 -1.08 0.61
C GLU A 65 14.43 -2.20 1.35
N GLY A 66 14.38 -2.21 2.68
CA GLY A 66 14.97 -3.25 3.53
C GLY A 66 14.09 -4.46 3.82
N HIS A 67 12.90 -4.57 3.24
CA HIS A 67 12.04 -5.74 3.41
C HIS A 67 12.54 -6.92 2.57
N GLU A 68 12.66 -8.09 3.19
CA GLU A 68 12.92 -9.36 2.51
C GLU A 68 11.60 -10.03 2.13
N GLY A 69 11.51 -10.53 0.89
CA GLY A 69 10.30 -11.14 0.37
C GLY A 69 9.44 -10.20 -0.47
N GLU A 70 8.26 -10.70 -0.84
CA GLU A 70 7.32 -10.00 -1.72
C GLU A 70 6.47 -9.00 -0.95
N VAL A 71 6.22 -7.85 -1.57
CA VAL A 71 5.27 -6.85 -1.05
C VAL A 71 4.14 -6.68 -2.05
N TRP A 72 2.91 -6.82 -1.57
CA TRP A 72 1.69 -6.76 -2.35
C TRP A 72 0.75 -5.71 -1.78
N PHE A 73 0.21 -4.90 -2.67
CA PHE A 73 -0.84 -3.92 -2.39
C PHE A 73 -2.08 -4.42 -3.12
N ASP A 74 -3.07 -4.89 -2.35
CA ASP A 74 -4.18 -5.69 -2.84
C ASP A 74 -3.71 -6.85 -3.75
N ASP A 75 -4.02 -6.74 -5.04
CA ASP A 75 -3.76 -7.71 -6.10
C ASP A 75 -2.53 -7.38 -6.95
N VAL A 76 -1.74 -6.36 -6.56
CA VAL A 76 -0.55 -5.92 -7.29
C VAL A 76 0.70 -6.15 -6.46
N ARG A 77 1.63 -6.91 -7.02
CA ARG A 77 2.99 -7.04 -6.48
C ARG A 77 3.81 -5.79 -6.79
N ILE A 78 4.40 -5.19 -5.76
CA ILE A 78 5.25 -3.99 -5.89
C ILE A 78 6.74 -4.27 -5.66
N LYS A 79 7.08 -5.37 -4.96
CA LYS A 79 8.44 -5.87 -4.73
C LYS A 79 8.45 -7.40 -4.73
#